data_AF-A0A1G8UEA4-F1
#
_entry.id   AF-A0A1G8UEA4-F1
#
_cell.length_a   1.000
_cell.length_b   1.000
_cell.length_c   1.000
_cell.angle_alpha   90.00
_cell.angle_beta   90.00
_cell.angle_gamma   90.00
#
_symmetry.space_group_name_H-M   'P 1'
#
loop_
_entity.id
_entity.type
_entity.pdbx_description
1 polymer ?
#
loop_
_entity_poly.entity_id
_entity_poly.type
_entity_poly.pdbx_seq_one_letter_code
_entity_poly.pdbx_strand_id
1 'polypeptide(L)'
;MTKSWEDTKQEITLLVPNEFSFSENLKYLSNAPNECLFCIKDQRIYKAIPIEQETFIVEISADYEHQMTVRFLGGTIPSHKLVRDAVARYVRDWFDLDTDLLPFYNLAKTDILLQKAVRSFYGLRNVGIPDLFEAICWGIISQQINLTFAYTLKR
;
A
#
# COMPACT_ATOMS: atom_id res chain seq x y z
N MET A 1 -19.35 -11.07 -6.96
CA MET A 1 -18.02 -10.46 -6.73
C MET A 1 -17.48 -10.02 -8.08
N THR A 2 -17.63 -8.74 -8.39
CA THR A 2 -17.22 -8.14 -9.67
C THR A 2 -15.72 -7.85 -9.57
N LYS A 3 -14.91 -8.40 -10.49
CA LYS A 3 -13.45 -8.29 -10.43
C LYS A 3 -13.01 -6.84 -10.69
N SER A 4 -12.13 -6.32 -9.82
CA SER A 4 -11.60 -4.96 -9.87
C SER A 4 -10.17 -4.88 -10.43
N TRP A 5 -9.74 -5.90 -11.20
CA TRP A 5 -8.42 -5.93 -11.81
C TRP A 5 -8.31 -6.79 -13.08
N GLU A 6 -7.32 -6.46 -13.91
CA GLU A 6 -6.92 -7.17 -15.13
C GLU A 6 -5.56 -7.88 -14.96
N ASP A 7 -5.33 -8.95 -15.74
CA ASP A 7 -4.17 -9.85 -15.61
C ASP A 7 -3.54 -10.11 -17.00
N THR A 8 -2.27 -9.75 -17.17
CA THR A 8 -1.51 -9.90 -18.44
C THR A 8 -0.31 -10.87 -18.32
N LYS A 9 -0.40 -11.90 -17.47
CA LYS A 9 0.63 -12.94 -17.20
C LYS A 9 1.86 -12.48 -16.42
N GLN A 10 2.36 -11.27 -16.58
CA GLN A 10 3.52 -10.75 -15.81
C GLN A 10 3.15 -9.69 -14.76
N GLU A 11 1.94 -9.17 -14.83
CA GLU A 11 1.46 -8.09 -13.96
C GLU A 11 -0.02 -8.29 -13.63
N ILE A 12 -0.48 -7.50 -12.67
CA ILE A 12 -1.87 -7.32 -12.24
C ILE A 12 -2.14 -5.82 -12.27
N THR A 13 -3.23 -5.41 -12.90
CA THR A 13 -3.67 -4.01 -12.93
C THR A 13 -4.85 -3.84 -12.00
N LEU A 14 -4.65 -3.17 -10.86
CA LEU A 14 -5.67 -2.86 -9.88
C LEU A 14 -6.38 -1.55 -10.22
N LEU A 15 -7.72 -1.56 -10.24
CA LEU A 15 -8.51 -0.33 -10.25
C LEU A 15 -8.47 0.33 -8.86
N VAL A 16 -8.13 1.62 -8.82
CA VAL A 16 -8.10 2.42 -7.59
C VAL A 16 -9.23 3.46 -7.61
N PRO A 17 -9.78 3.85 -6.45
CA PRO A 17 -10.84 4.86 -6.37
C PRO A 17 -10.37 6.24 -6.84
N ASN A 18 -11.33 7.13 -7.10
CA ASN A 18 -11.03 8.51 -7.52
C ASN A 18 -10.27 9.29 -6.43
N GLU A 19 -10.57 8.97 -5.18
CA GLU A 19 -9.98 9.52 -3.96
C GLU A 19 -8.65 8.82 -3.62
N PHE A 20 -7.82 8.50 -4.61
CA PHE A 20 -6.51 7.87 -4.42
C PHE A 20 -5.41 8.63 -5.16
N SER A 21 -4.31 8.91 -4.46
CA SER A 21 -3.11 9.47 -5.05
C SER A 21 -1.91 8.60 -4.69
N PHE A 22 -1.38 7.87 -5.67
CA PHE A 22 -0.19 7.05 -5.46
C PHE A 22 1.00 7.91 -4.99
N SER A 23 1.13 9.13 -5.54
CA SER A 23 2.21 10.04 -5.17
C SER A 23 2.13 10.51 -3.71
N GLU A 24 0.93 10.78 -3.17
CA GLU A 24 0.77 11.14 -1.75
C GLU A 24 1.09 9.96 -0.83
N ASN A 25 0.65 8.75 -1.19
CA ASN A 25 0.99 7.54 -0.44
C ASN A 25 2.48 7.21 -0.51
N LEU A 26 3.13 7.42 -1.65
CA LEU A 26 4.57 7.23 -1.82
C LEU A 26 5.38 8.22 -0.98
N LYS A 27 4.95 9.49 -0.91
CA LYS A 27 5.55 10.50 -0.03
C LYS A 27 5.46 10.08 1.44
N TYR A 28 4.30 9.58 1.86
CA TYR A 28 4.12 9.05 3.22
C TYR A 28 5.08 7.87 3.49
N LEU A 29 5.13 6.88 2.61
CA LEU A 29 6.00 5.70 2.75
C LEU A 29 7.49 6.06 2.74
N SER A 30 7.87 7.11 2.02
CA SER A 30 9.26 7.60 1.96
C SER A 30 9.75 8.25 3.27
N ASN A 31 8.84 8.58 4.20
CA ASN A 31 9.19 9.17 5.50
C ASN A 31 9.69 8.13 6.53
N ALA A 32 9.84 6.87 6.13
CA ALA A 32 10.32 5.78 6.96
C ALA A 32 11.73 5.31 6.50
N PRO A 33 12.81 6.05 6.83
CA PRO A 33 14.15 5.84 6.25
C PRO A 33 14.78 4.48 6.59
N ASN A 34 14.28 3.82 7.64
CA ASN A 34 14.77 2.53 8.13
C ASN A 34 13.73 1.41 7.94
N GLU A 35 12.70 1.61 7.11
CA GLU A 35 11.77 0.54 6.75
C GLU A 35 12.51 -0.54 5.93
N CYS A 36 12.36 -1.79 6.36
CA CYS A 36 13.09 -2.94 5.82
C CYS A 36 12.21 -3.87 4.98
N LEU A 37 10.88 -3.66 4.98
CA LEU A 37 9.92 -4.52 4.29
C LEU A 37 9.53 -4.05 2.89
N PHE A 38 9.98 -2.86 2.49
CA PHE A 38 9.91 -2.41 1.10
C PHE A 38 11.04 -1.45 0.80
N CYS A 39 11.33 -1.26 -0.47
CA CYS A 39 12.27 -0.27 -0.97
C CYS A 39 11.55 0.64 -1.97
N ILE A 40 11.84 1.94 -1.93
CA ILE A 40 11.34 2.90 -2.91
C ILE A 40 12.51 3.33 -3.80
N LYS A 41 12.33 3.17 -5.12
CA LYS A 41 13.31 3.62 -6.11
C LYS A 41 12.58 4.07 -7.38
N ASP A 42 13.01 5.19 -7.95
CA ASP A 42 12.48 5.72 -9.22
C ASP A 42 10.93 5.83 -9.24
N GLN A 43 10.35 6.31 -8.13
CA GLN A 43 8.90 6.43 -7.91
C GLN A 43 8.13 5.09 -7.92
N ARG A 44 8.81 3.98 -7.71
CA ARG A 44 8.23 2.64 -7.61
C ARG A 44 8.52 2.00 -6.26
N ILE A 45 7.60 1.16 -5.81
CA ILE A 45 7.73 0.41 -4.56
C ILE A 45 8.10 -1.03 -4.91
N TYR A 46 9.14 -1.54 -4.26
CA TYR A 46 9.58 -2.92 -4.35
C TYR A 46 9.29 -3.61 -3.02
N LYS A 47 8.50 -4.67 -3.02
CA LYS A 47 8.07 -5.36 -1.79
C LYS A 47 8.06 -6.87 -1.99
N ALA A 48 8.48 -7.60 -0.95
CA ALA A 48 8.26 -9.03 -0.84
C ALA A 48 6.90 -9.27 -0.16
N ILE A 49 6.03 -10.04 -0.80
CA ILE A 49 4.69 -10.38 -0.31
C ILE A 49 4.65 -11.88 -0.03
N PRO A 50 4.57 -12.29 1.25
CA PRO A 50 4.37 -13.69 1.60
C PRO A 50 2.91 -14.08 1.33
N ILE A 51 2.69 -15.15 0.56
CA ILE A 51 1.38 -15.76 0.35
C ILE A 51 1.53 -17.27 0.62
N GLU A 52 0.87 -17.76 1.66
CA GLU A 52 1.01 -19.13 2.15
C GLU A 52 2.48 -19.51 2.42
N GLN A 53 3.06 -20.40 1.61
CA GLN A 53 4.43 -20.92 1.77
C GLN A 53 5.41 -20.31 0.77
N GLU A 54 4.94 -19.39 -0.07
CA GLU A 54 5.73 -18.76 -1.13
C GLU A 54 5.88 -17.26 -0.90
N THR A 55 6.93 -16.66 -1.45
CA THR A 55 7.17 -15.22 -1.38
C THR A 55 7.32 -14.65 -2.78
N PHE A 56 6.53 -13.62 -3.05
CA PHE A 56 6.45 -12.96 -4.35
C PHE A 56 7.13 -11.60 -4.27
N ILE A 57 8.08 -11.35 -5.16
CA ILE A 57 8.72 -10.04 -5.24
C ILE A 57 7.94 -9.24 -6.28
N VAL A 58 7.39 -8.11 -5.84
CA VAL A 58 6.60 -7.24 -6.70
C VAL A 58 7.21 -5.84 -6.79
N GLU A 59 7.03 -5.24 -7.95
CA GLU A 59 7.11 -3.81 -8.17
C GLU A 59 5.69 -3.25 -8.25
N ILE A 60 5.45 -2.12 -7.60
CA ILE A 60 4.16 -1.42 -7.60
C ILE A 60 4.37 -0.01 -8.14
N SER A 61 3.60 0.36 -9.16
CA SER A 61 3.58 1.70 -9.78
C SER A 61 2.15 2.13 -10.12
N ALA A 62 1.95 3.42 -10.36
CA ALA A 62 0.69 3.96 -10.86
C ALA A 62 0.98 4.93 -12.00
N ASP A 63 1.21 4.36 -13.19
CA ASP A 63 1.59 5.12 -14.39
C ASP A 63 0.38 5.72 -15.13
N TYR A 64 -0.83 5.26 -14.82
CA TYR A 64 -2.09 5.69 -15.42
C TYR A 64 -3.10 6.15 -14.36
N GLU A 65 -4.00 7.05 -14.74
CA GLU A 65 -5.07 7.50 -13.84
C GLU A 65 -5.97 6.32 -13.44
N HIS A 66 -6.37 6.33 -12.17
CA HIS A 66 -7.25 5.33 -11.55
C HIS A 66 -6.79 3.88 -11.69
N GLN A 67 -5.49 3.67 -11.93
CA GLN A 67 -4.90 2.34 -12.05
C GLN A 67 -3.59 2.25 -11.27
N MET A 68 -3.37 1.09 -10.65
CA MET A 68 -2.11 0.73 -10.02
C MET A 68 -1.66 -0.62 -10.57
N THR A 69 -0.44 -0.68 -11.07
CA THR A 69 0.15 -1.89 -11.63
C THR A 69 1.01 -2.58 -10.59
N VAL A 70 0.84 -3.90 -10.45
CA VAL A 70 1.66 -4.79 -9.64
C VAL A 70 2.37 -5.76 -10.58
N ARG A 71 3.67 -5.58 -10.76
CA ARG A 71 4.51 -6.38 -11.67
C ARG A 71 5.34 -7.38 -10.87
N PHE A 72 5.29 -8.65 -11.26
CA PHE A 72 6.07 -9.71 -10.61
C PHE A 72 7.52 -9.71 -11.10
N LEU A 73 8.48 -9.91 -10.20
CA LEU A 73 9.92 -9.87 -10.47
C LEU A 73 10.62 -11.20 -10.18
N GLY A 74 11.85 -11.36 -10.68
CA GLY A 74 12.79 -12.40 -10.24
C GLY A 74 12.34 -13.85 -10.48
N GLY A 75 11.45 -14.08 -11.46
CA GLY A 75 10.90 -15.41 -11.72
C GLY A 75 9.84 -15.87 -10.72
N THR A 76 9.45 -15.01 -9.78
CA THR A 76 8.35 -15.25 -8.81
C THR A 76 6.99 -14.98 -9.45
N ILE A 77 6.76 -15.42 -10.69
CA ILE A 77 5.47 -15.20 -11.35
C ILE A 77 4.54 -16.33 -10.93
N PRO A 78 3.42 -16.06 -10.22
CA PRO A 78 2.50 -17.12 -9.84
C PRO A 78 1.78 -17.65 -11.08
N SER A 79 1.84 -18.97 -11.26
CA SER A 79 1.10 -19.69 -12.31
C SER A 79 -0.39 -19.81 -11.97
N HIS A 80 -0.72 -19.90 -10.68
CA HIS A 80 -2.08 -20.08 -10.20
C HIS A 80 -2.79 -18.74 -10.02
N LYS A 81 -3.96 -18.61 -10.64
CA LYS A 81 -4.82 -17.44 -10.54
C LYS A 81 -5.21 -17.07 -9.10
N LEU A 82 -5.44 -18.07 -8.25
CA LEU A 82 -5.80 -17.85 -6.84
C LEU A 82 -4.69 -17.10 -6.08
N VAL A 83 -3.43 -17.38 -6.40
CA VAL A 83 -2.27 -16.70 -5.80
C VAL A 83 -2.18 -15.26 -6.31
N ARG A 84 -2.40 -15.04 -7.61
CA ARG A 84 -2.48 -13.69 -8.18
C ARG A 84 -3.60 -12.87 -7.53
N ASP A 85 -4.77 -13.46 -7.33
CA ASP A 85 -5.89 -12.84 -6.63
C ASP A 85 -5.56 -12.56 -5.15
N ALA A 86 -4.73 -13.38 -4.50
CA ALA A 86 -4.24 -13.13 -3.15
C ALA A 86 -3.25 -11.97 -3.08
N VAL A 87 -2.30 -11.87 -4.02
CA VAL A 87 -1.38 -10.73 -4.14
C VAL A 87 -2.15 -9.44 -4.43
N ALA A 88 -3.12 -9.48 -5.33
CA ALA A 88 -4.00 -8.36 -5.62
C ALA A 88 -4.72 -7.85 -4.35
N ARG A 89 -5.33 -8.77 -3.59
CA ARG A 89 -5.99 -8.44 -2.30
C ARG A 89 -5.01 -7.86 -1.29
N TYR A 90 -3.84 -8.49 -1.11
CA TYR A 90 -2.81 -7.98 -0.21
C TYR A 90 -2.46 -6.52 -0.51
N VAL A 91 -2.24 -6.18 -1.77
CA VAL A 91 -1.90 -4.80 -2.16
C VAL A 91 -3.10 -3.85 -1.96
N ARG A 92 -4.33 -4.29 -2.26
CA ARG A 92 -5.55 -3.50 -1.97
C ARG A 92 -5.71 -3.20 -0.49
N ASP A 93 -5.52 -4.20 0.36
CA ASP A 93 -5.60 -4.09 1.81
C ASP A 93 -4.48 -3.20 2.35
N TRP A 94 -3.26 -3.36 1.81
CA TRP A 94 -2.11 -2.58 2.22
C TRP A 94 -2.30 -1.08 1.99
N PHE A 95 -2.90 -0.69 0.86
CA PHE A 95 -3.22 0.69 0.52
C PHE A 95 -4.61 1.15 0.99
N ASP A 96 -5.37 0.33 1.72
CA ASP A 96 -6.73 0.67 2.18
C ASP A 96 -7.64 1.21 1.05
N LEU A 97 -7.64 0.48 -0.08
CA LEU A 97 -8.33 0.94 -1.29
C LEU A 97 -9.86 0.80 -1.23
N ASP A 98 -10.37 -0.02 -0.31
CA ASP A 98 -11.79 -0.34 -0.22
C ASP A 98 -12.54 0.56 0.80
N THR A 99 -11.82 1.32 1.63
CA THR A 99 -12.43 2.32 2.50
C THR A 99 -12.96 3.50 1.68
N ASP A 100 -14.25 3.81 1.85
CA ASP A 100 -14.88 4.99 1.26
C ASP A 100 -14.49 6.25 2.06
N LEU A 101 -13.67 7.11 1.43
CA LEU A 101 -13.24 8.37 2.01
C LEU A 101 -14.19 9.54 1.71
N LEU A 102 -15.19 9.37 0.84
CA LEU A 102 -16.13 10.45 0.50
C LEU A 102 -16.84 11.05 1.72
N PRO A 103 -17.34 10.26 2.70
CA PRO A 103 -17.93 10.82 3.91
C PRO A 103 -16.95 11.69 4.70
N PHE A 104 -15.69 11.26 4.83
CA PHE A 104 -14.64 12.02 5.50
C PHE A 104 -14.31 13.32 4.76
N TYR A 105 -14.16 13.26 3.44
CA TYR A 105 -13.90 14.45 2.63
C TYR A 105 -15.06 15.43 2.62
N ASN A 106 -16.30 14.96 2.63
CA ASN A 106 -17.47 15.83 2.71
C ASN A 106 -17.55 16.54 4.06
N LEU A 107 -17.25 15.85 5.16
CA LEU A 107 -17.14 16.46 6.49
C LEU A 107 -16.02 17.51 6.52
N ALA A 108 -14.83 17.15 6.02
CA ALA A 108 -13.66 18.02 6.05
C ALA A 108 -13.82 19.31 5.22
N LYS A 109 -14.69 19.35 4.21
CA LYS A 109 -15.01 20.58 3.46
C LYS A 109 -15.60 21.69 4.35
N THR A 110 -16.35 21.29 5.39
CA THR A 110 -17.05 22.21 6.29
C THR A 110 -16.27 22.55 7.57
N ASP A 111 -15.19 21.82 7.84
CA ASP A 111 -14.36 22.01 9.03
C ASP A 111 -13.10 22.83 8.67
N ILE A 112 -12.93 23.98 9.32
CA ILE A 112 -11.84 24.93 9.05
C ILE A 112 -10.46 24.32 9.33
N LEU A 113 -10.34 23.42 10.30
CA LEU A 113 -9.08 22.77 10.65
C LEU A 113 -8.72 21.68 9.63
N LEU A 114 -9.71 20.92 9.18
CA LEU A 114 -9.50 19.77 8.29
C LEU A 114 -9.38 20.17 6.81
N GLN A 115 -10.04 21.25 6.37
CA GLN A 115 -10.08 21.64 4.96
C GLN A 115 -8.68 21.80 4.35
N LYS A 116 -7.77 22.44 5.09
CA LYS A 116 -6.38 22.63 4.62
C LYS A 116 -5.65 21.29 4.52
N ALA A 117 -5.80 20.42 5.53
CA ALA A 117 -5.14 19.12 5.54
C ALA A 117 -5.63 18.24 4.38
N VAL A 118 -6.94 18.12 4.18
CA VAL A 118 -7.51 17.32 3.08
C VAL A 118 -7.13 17.87 1.71
N ARG A 119 -7.04 19.20 1.55
CA ARG A 119 -6.55 19.79 0.29
C ARG A 119 -5.08 19.47 0.03
N SER A 120 -4.24 19.49 1.06
CA SER A 120 -2.81 19.22 0.93
C SER A 120 -2.47 17.75 0.73
N PHE A 121 -3.29 16.84 1.26
CA PHE A 121 -3.03 15.39 1.26
C PHE A 121 -4.17 14.60 0.60
N TYR A 122 -4.83 15.18 -0.40
CA TYR A 122 -5.94 14.53 -1.09
C TYR A 122 -5.47 13.22 -1.73
N GLY A 123 -6.21 12.14 -1.49
CA GLY A 123 -5.88 10.80 -1.97
C GLY A 123 -4.85 10.04 -1.14
N LEU A 124 -4.35 10.60 -0.04
CA LEU A 124 -3.60 9.85 0.97
C LEU A 124 -4.51 8.79 1.62
N ARG A 125 -3.99 7.57 1.78
CA ARG A 125 -4.67 6.43 2.38
C ARG A 125 -4.04 6.05 3.71
N ASN A 126 -4.80 5.29 4.50
CA ASN A 126 -4.28 4.67 5.71
C ASN A 126 -3.49 3.42 5.34
N VAL A 127 -2.21 3.59 4.99
CA VAL A 127 -1.36 2.45 4.67
C VAL A 127 -1.26 1.51 5.87
N GLY A 128 -1.78 0.30 5.71
CA GLY A 128 -1.91 -0.68 6.77
C GLY A 128 -0.67 -1.54 6.98
N ILE A 129 -0.80 -2.48 7.92
CA ILE A 129 0.14 -3.60 8.13
C ILE A 129 -0.70 -4.88 8.02
N PRO A 130 -0.84 -5.47 6.81
CA PRO A 130 -1.77 -6.58 6.59
C PRO A 130 -1.43 -7.85 7.40
N ASP A 131 -0.15 -8.05 7.73
CA ASP A 131 0.28 -9.20 8.52
C ASP A 131 0.06 -8.95 10.02
N LEU A 132 -0.78 -9.78 10.64
CA LEU A 132 -1.15 -9.63 12.05
C LEU A 132 0.05 -9.79 12.98
N PHE A 133 0.96 -10.72 12.68
CA PHE A 133 2.15 -10.92 13.49
C PHE A 133 3.07 -9.69 13.43
N GLU A 134 3.29 -9.14 12.24
CA GLU A 134 4.02 -7.89 12.03
C GLU A 134 3.36 -6.74 12.81
N ALA A 135 2.03 -6.59 12.72
CA ALA A 135 1.29 -5.54 13.41
C ALA A 135 1.44 -5.63 14.95
N ILE A 136 1.39 -6.84 15.51
CA ILE A 136 1.60 -7.06 16.96
C ILE A 136 3.05 -6.73 17.34
N CYS A 137 4.03 -7.25 16.60
CA CYS A 137 5.45 -6.96 16.85
C CYS A 137 5.72 -5.45 16.82
N TRP A 138 5.19 -4.74 15.82
CA TRP A 138 5.25 -3.29 15.74
C TRP A 138 4.63 -2.58 16.94
N GLY A 139 3.44 -3.03 17.34
CA GLY A 139 2.72 -2.49 18.49
C GLY A 139 3.47 -2.67 19.81
N ILE A 140 4.29 -3.71 19.94
CA ILE A 140 5.17 -3.94 21.09
C ILE A 140 6.45 -3.10 20.98
N ILE A 141 7.13 -3.15 19.83
CA ILE A 141 8.41 -2.46 19.61
C ILE A 141 8.27 -0.95 19.79
N SER A 142 7.16 -0.37 19.33
CA SER A 142 6.96 1.09 19.30
C SER A 142 6.59 1.71 20.64
N GLN A 143 6.45 0.92 21.72
CA GLN A 143 5.98 1.44 23.01
C GLN A 143 7.03 2.32 23.67
N GLN A 144 6.61 3.51 24.12
CA GLN A 144 7.42 4.46 24.89
C GLN A 144 8.72 4.92 24.19
N ILE A 145 8.80 4.81 22.86
CA ILE A 145 9.95 5.23 22.05
C ILE A 145 9.51 6.06 20.84
N ASN A 146 10.47 6.75 20.20
CA ASN A 146 10.19 7.47 18.96
C ASN A 146 10.21 6.53 17.74
N LEU A 147 9.54 6.96 16.67
CA LEU A 147 9.36 6.17 15.45
C LEU A 147 10.70 5.79 14.78
N THR A 148 11.67 6.69 14.73
CA THR A 148 13.01 6.43 14.16
C THR A 148 13.72 5.28 14.89
N PHE A 149 13.62 5.26 16.21
CA PHE A 149 14.20 4.20 17.04
C PHE A 149 13.45 2.88 16.86
N ALA A 150 12.11 2.92 16.75
CA ALA A 150 11.29 1.74 16.49
C ALA A 150 11.67 1.06 15.16
N TYR A 151 11.83 1.82 14.07
CA TYR A 151 12.32 1.28 12.80
C TYR A 151 13.73 0.68 12.90
N THR A 152 14.59 1.22 13.77
CA THR A 152 15.95 0.68 13.98
C THR A 152 15.90 -0.70 14.65
N LEU A 153 14.96 -0.93 15.56
CA LEU A 153 14.77 -2.20 16.26
C LEU A 153 14.05 -3.26 15.42
N LYS A 154 13.20 -2.84 14.47
CA LYS A 154 12.51 -3.76 13.55
C LYS A 154 13.48 -4.56 12.66
N ARG A 155 14.62 -3.97 12.33
CA ARG A 155 15.65 -4.57 11.47
C ARG A 155 16.53 -5.53 12.26
#